data_AF-A0A369KUP4-F1
#
_entry.id   AF-A0A369KUP4-F1
#
_cell.length_a   1.000
_cell.length_b   1.000
_cell.length_c   1.000
_cell.angle_alpha   90.00
_cell.angle_beta   90.00
_cell.angle_gamma   90.00
#
_symmetry.space_group_name_H-M   'P 1'
#
loop_
_entity.id
_entity.type
_entity.pdbx_description
1 polymer ?
#
loop_
_entity_poly.entity_id
_entity_poly.type
_entity_poly.pdbx_seq_one_letter_code
_entity_poly.pdbx_strand_id
1 'polypeptide(L)'
;MQQGVVSGQENPLANIYTMRFHEVQDYLSLTNHAYHAYAAVINTDSWNSLPDDLQQVMRDAFDNGRTASRQLTLEDEEKIMASLEGQIEINEISAEAREAFVEASLPVHAEYEDVVTTDLLHKVYDVVGIDY
;
A
#
# COMPACT_ATOMS: atom_id res chain seq x y z
N MET A 1 18.34 -8.57 -0.79
CA MET A 1 18.01 -9.65 -1.74
C MET A 1 19.21 -10.03 -2.58
N GLN A 2 19.77 -9.14 -3.42
CA GLN A 2 20.91 -9.49 -4.30
C GLN A 2 22.18 -10.01 -3.58
N GLN A 3 22.47 -9.52 -2.38
CA GLN A 3 23.58 -10.00 -1.53
C GLN A 3 23.18 -11.14 -0.58
N GLY A 4 21.93 -11.61 -0.63
CA GLY A 4 21.43 -12.69 0.23
C GLY A 4 21.16 -12.32 1.69
N VAL A 5 21.35 -11.06 2.11
CA VAL A 5 21.15 -10.62 3.51
C VAL A 5 19.69 -10.73 3.98
N VAL A 6 18.75 -10.57 3.06
CA VAL A 6 17.30 -10.72 3.30
C VAL A 6 16.70 -11.61 2.22
N SER A 7 15.81 -12.51 2.62
CA SER A 7 15.19 -13.52 1.75
C SER A 7 13.99 -13.02 0.96
N GLY A 8 13.37 -11.93 1.43
CA GLY A 8 12.20 -11.35 0.79
C GLY A 8 11.88 -9.94 1.29
N GLN A 9 10.81 -9.40 0.76
CA GLN A 9 10.30 -8.05 1.04
C GLN A 9 8.81 -7.97 0.69
N GLU A 10 8.14 -6.94 1.18
CA GLU A 10 6.81 -6.55 0.72
C GLU A 10 6.92 -5.25 -0.08
N ASN A 11 6.13 -5.13 -1.15
CA ASN A 11 5.91 -3.87 -1.88
C ASN A 11 4.70 -4.02 -2.82
N PRO A 12 4.11 -2.90 -3.28
CA PRO A 12 3.21 -2.90 -4.43
C PRO A 12 3.90 -3.35 -5.73
N LEU A 13 3.11 -3.83 -6.70
CA LEU A 13 3.60 -4.32 -7.99
C LEU A 13 4.46 -3.29 -8.74
N ALA A 14 4.07 -2.01 -8.69
CA ALA A 14 4.82 -0.91 -9.29
C ALA A 14 6.28 -0.85 -8.80
N ASN A 15 6.49 -1.00 -7.50
CA ASN A 15 7.82 -0.98 -6.89
C ASN A 15 8.61 -2.24 -7.22
N ILE A 16 7.98 -3.42 -7.17
CA ILE A 16 8.61 -4.70 -7.52
C ILE A 16 9.12 -4.69 -8.96
N TYR A 17 8.34 -4.13 -9.89
CA TYR A 17 8.70 -4.03 -11.29
C TYR A 17 9.80 -2.97 -11.53
N THR A 18 9.56 -1.72 -11.10
CA THR A 18 10.46 -0.59 -11.40
C THR A 18 11.82 -0.71 -10.72
N MET A 19 11.89 -1.29 -9.51
CA MET A 19 13.14 -1.57 -8.82
C MET A 19 13.76 -2.92 -9.19
N ARG A 20 13.15 -3.66 -10.13
CA ARG A 20 13.64 -4.95 -10.64
C ARG A 20 13.82 -6.03 -9.57
N PHE A 21 12.97 -6.02 -8.55
CA PHE A 21 13.02 -7.04 -7.50
C PHE A 21 12.69 -8.44 -8.02
N HIS A 22 11.91 -8.52 -9.09
CA HIS A 22 11.63 -9.76 -9.80
C HIS A 22 12.87 -10.44 -10.41
N GLU A 23 13.99 -9.73 -10.61
CA GLU A 23 15.24 -10.33 -11.10
C GLU A 23 16.02 -11.07 -9.99
N VAL A 24 15.66 -10.87 -8.73
CA VAL A 24 16.37 -11.39 -7.55
C VAL A 24 15.46 -12.07 -6.53
N GLN A 25 14.25 -12.44 -6.96
CA GLN A 25 13.24 -13.15 -6.18
C GLN A 25 12.60 -14.22 -7.06
N ASP A 26 12.43 -15.42 -6.49
CA ASP A 26 11.85 -16.54 -7.24
C ASP A 26 10.32 -16.53 -7.22
N TYR A 27 9.71 -15.91 -6.20
CA TYR A 27 8.27 -15.94 -5.94
C TYR A 27 7.66 -14.56 -5.70
N LEU A 28 6.45 -14.34 -6.22
CA LEU A 28 5.60 -13.20 -5.93
C LEU A 28 4.23 -13.71 -5.42
N SER A 29 3.97 -13.54 -4.13
CA SER A 29 2.69 -13.91 -3.52
C SER A 29 1.73 -12.72 -3.45
N LEU A 30 0.63 -12.78 -4.19
CA LEU A 30 -0.45 -11.79 -4.19
C LEU A 30 -1.32 -11.95 -2.94
N THR A 31 -0.82 -11.40 -1.83
CA THR A 31 -1.43 -11.55 -0.50
C THR A 31 -2.48 -10.48 -0.18
N ASN A 32 -2.39 -9.30 -0.80
CA ASN A 32 -3.25 -8.14 -0.50
C ASN A 32 -3.33 -7.83 1.01
N HIS A 33 -2.20 -7.96 1.71
CA HIS A 33 -2.13 -7.88 3.18
C HIS A 33 -2.08 -6.45 3.73
N ALA A 34 -1.88 -5.43 2.88
CA ALA A 34 -1.82 -4.04 3.29
C ALA A 34 -2.31 -3.10 2.19
N TYR A 35 -2.92 -1.98 2.58
CA TYR A 35 -3.17 -0.85 1.69
C TYR A 35 -2.01 0.15 1.79
N HIS A 36 -1.24 0.29 0.70
CA HIS A 36 -0.11 1.22 0.66
C HIS A 36 -0.58 2.61 0.21
N ALA A 37 -0.54 3.57 1.13
CA ALA A 37 -0.93 4.95 0.87
C ALA A 37 0.20 5.94 1.18
N TYR A 38 0.14 7.11 0.57
CA TYR A 38 1.03 8.23 0.85
C TYR A 38 0.22 9.40 1.44
N ALA A 39 0.75 9.99 2.51
CA ALA A 39 0.26 11.27 3.01
C ALA A 39 0.88 12.40 2.16
N ALA A 40 0.03 13.16 1.47
CA ALA A 40 0.48 14.39 0.83
C ALA A 40 0.59 15.47 1.90
N VAL A 41 1.82 15.94 2.12
CA VAL A 41 2.14 16.92 3.16
C VAL A 41 2.79 18.14 2.56
N ILE A 42 2.50 19.30 3.15
CA ILE A 42 3.13 20.57 2.83
C ILE A 42 3.50 21.27 4.14
N ASN A 43 4.59 22.05 4.12
CA ASN A 43 4.95 22.90 5.25
C ASN A 43 3.80 23.88 5.57
N THR A 44 3.46 24.00 6.86
CA THR A 44 2.35 24.82 7.34
C THR A 44 2.52 26.30 7.02
N ASP A 45 3.71 26.87 7.18
CA ASP A 45 3.96 28.28 6.89
C ASP A 45 3.85 28.56 5.38
N SER A 46 4.40 27.67 4.55
CA SER A 46 4.24 27.75 3.09
C SER A 46 2.77 27.69 2.69
N TRP A 47 2.00 26.77 3.25
CA TRP A 47 0.56 26.66 2.99
C TRP A 47 -0.20 27.93 3.38
N ASN A 48 0.04 28.42 4.59
CA ASN A 48 -0.63 29.61 5.13
C ASN A 48 -0.20 30.90 4.42
N SER A 49 0.96 30.92 3.77
CA SER A 49 1.41 32.04 2.95
C SER A 49 0.67 32.16 1.61
N LEU A 50 0.00 31.10 1.17
CA LEU A 50 -0.80 31.12 -0.06
C LEU A 50 -2.11 31.89 0.17
N PRO A 51 -2.50 32.78 -0.75
CA PRO A 51 -3.86 33.31 -0.83
C PRO A 51 -4.92 32.20 -0.92
N ASP A 52 -6.14 32.47 -0.42
CA ASP A 52 -7.22 31.48 -0.33
C ASP A 52 -7.60 30.85 -1.68
N ASP A 53 -7.55 31.61 -2.77
CA ASP A 53 -7.81 31.12 -4.12
C ASP A 53 -6.74 30.12 -4.57
N LEU A 54 -5.46 30.37 -4.27
CA LEU A 54 -4.38 29.44 -4.56
C LEU A 54 -4.42 28.20 -3.65
N GLN A 55 -4.81 28.35 -2.38
CA GLN A 55 -5.06 27.19 -1.52
C GLN A 55 -6.17 26.31 -2.10
N GLN A 56 -7.24 26.90 -2.64
CA GLN A 56 -8.30 26.14 -3.29
C GLN A 56 -7.78 25.40 -4.53
N VAL A 57 -7.04 26.09 -5.40
CA VAL A 57 -6.43 25.47 -6.60
C VAL A 57 -5.54 24.28 -6.23
N MET A 58 -4.73 24.41 -5.17
CA MET A 58 -3.87 23.32 -4.70
C MET A 58 -4.66 22.11 -4.21
N ARG A 59 -5.76 22.33 -3.47
CA ARG A 59 -6.67 21.25 -3.02
C ARG A 59 -7.31 20.54 -4.21
N ASP A 60 -7.86 21.31 -5.16
CA ASP A 60 -8.53 20.75 -6.34
C ASP A 60 -7.53 19.97 -7.21
N ALA A 61 -6.33 20.49 -7.41
CA ALA A 61 -5.27 19.80 -8.14
C ALA A 61 -4.88 18.49 -7.46
N PHE A 62 -4.77 18.48 -6.13
CA PHE A 62 -4.48 17.26 -5.37
C PHE A 62 -5.61 16.23 -5.49
N ASP A 63 -6.87 16.62 -5.30
CA ASP A 63 -8.01 15.69 -5.39
C ASP A 63 -8.14 15.09 -6.80
N ASN A 64 -7.93 15.89 -7.83
CA ASN A 64 -7.91 15.44 -9.23
C ASN A 64 -6.74 14.49 -9.48
N GLY A 65 -5.53 14.86 -9.06
CA GLY A 65 -4.32 14.05 -9.21
C GLY A 65 -4.43 12.71 -8.49
N ARG A 66 -4.94 12.71 -7.25
CA ARG A 66 -5.23 11.49 -6.47
C ARG A 66 -6.18 10.57 -7.21
N THR A 67 -7.27 11.11 -7.74
CA THR A 67 -8.30 10.31 -8.43
C THR A 67 -7.74 9.71 -9.72
N ALA A 68 -7.04 10.51 -10.53
CA ALA A 68 -6.38 10.03 -11.74
C ALA A 68 -5.30 8.99 -11.44
N SER A 69 -4.48 9.22 -10.40
CA SER A 69 -3.42 8.29 -10.01
C SER A 69 -3.95 6.93 -9.59
N ARG A 70 -5.10 6.85 -8.92
CA ARG A 70 -5.72 5.57 -8.55
C ARG A 70 -6.15 4.77 -9.78
N GLN A 71 -6.75 5.45 -10.77
CA GLN A 71 -7.12 4.83 -12.03
C GLN A 71 -5.89 4.31 -12.78
N LEU A 72 -4.84 5.14 -12.89
CA LEU A 72 -3.58 4.75 -13.53
C LEU A 72 -2.89 3.60 -12.81
N THR A 73 -2.96 3.54 -11.47
CA THR A 73 -2.38 2.44 -10.70
C THR A 73 -3.01 1.11 -11.09
N LEU A 74 -4.35 1.04 -11.19
CA LEU A 74 -5.04 -0.19 -11.61
C LEU A 74 -4.65 -0.61 -13.04
N GLU A 75 -4.60 0.35 -13.96
CA GLU A 75 -4.18 0.10 -15.35
C GLU A 75 -2.72 -0.37 -15.45
N ASP A 76 -1.83 0.16 -14.62
CA ASP A 76 -0.43 -0.22 -14.61
C ASP A 76 -0.21 -1.56 -13.92
N GLU A 77 -0.98 -1.90 -12.88
CA GLU A 77 -0.94 -3.23 -12.25
C GLU A 77 -1.27 -4.33 -13.26
N GLU A 78 -2.30 -4.16 -14.09
CA GLU A 78 -2.63 -5.12 -15.17
C GLU A 78 -1.46 -5.32 -16.15
N LYS A 79 -0.83 -4.21 -16.59
CA LYS A 79 0.32 -4.26 -17.51
C LYS A 79 1.55 -4.89 -16.86
N ILE A 80 1.80 -4.59 -15.59
CA ILE A 80 2.93 -5.13 -14.83
C ILE A 80 2.75 -6.63 -14.65
N MET A 81 1.56 -7.09 -14.28
CA MET A 81 1.27 -8.51 -14.14
C MET A 81 1.55 -9.26 -15.44
N ALA A 82 1.05 -8.77 -16.58
CA ALA A 82 1.35 -9.34 -17.88
C ALA A 82 2.84 -9.30 -18.23
N SER A 83 3.58 -8.28 -17.76
CA SER A 83 5.02 -8.18 -17.97
C SER A 83 5.81 -9.16 -17.10
N LEU A 84 5.34 -9.47 -15.89
CA LEU A 84 6.00 -10.38 -14.95
C LEU A 84 5.77 -11.86 -15.27
N GLU A 85 4.80 -12.18 -16.13
CA GLU A 85 4.54 -13.56 -16.58
C GLU A 85 5.83 -14.21 -17.13
N GLY A 86 6.17 -15.37 -16.56
CA GLY A 86 7.37 -16.13 -16.96
C GLY A 86 8.70 -15.56 -16.46
N GLN A 87 8.71 -14.43 -15.76
CA GLN A 87 9.92 -13.88 -15.13
C GLN A 87 10.05 -14.30 -13.66
N ILE A 88 8.92 -14.47 -12.97
CA ILE A 88 8.83 -14.83 -11.55
C ILE A 88 7.62 -15.76 -11.34
N GLU A 89 7.68 -16.65 -10.36
CA GLU A 89 6.53 -17.52 -10.03
C GLU A 89 5.50 -16.72 -9.22
N ILE A 90 4.35 -16.44 -9.85
CA ILE A 90 3.27 -15.66 -9.24
C ILE A 90 2.26 -16.62 -8.62
N ASN A 91 1.92 -16.41 -7.35
CA ASN A 91 0.89 -17.18 -6.65
C ASN A 91 -0.15 -16.28 -5.98
N GLU A 92 -1.43 -16.63 -6.15
CA GLU A 92 -2.52 -16.07 -5.35
C GLU A 92 -2.72 -16.92 -4.09
N ILE A 93 -3.12 -16.28 -2.98
CA ILE A 93 -3.46 -16.99 -1.75
C ILE A 93 -4.96 -17.30 -1.70
N SER A 94 -5.33 -18.42 -1.07
CA SER A 94 -6.74 -18.75 -0.85
C SER A 94 -7.38 -17.82 0.19
N ALA A 95 -8.71 -17.81 0.26
CA ALA A 95 -9.42 -17.06 1.28
C ALA A 95 -9.06 -17.52 2.69
N GLU A 96 -8.89 -18.84 2.89
CA GLU A 96 -8.48 -19.42 4.17
C GLU A 96 -7.05 -19.01 4.55
N ALA A 97 -6.14 -19.00 3.58
CA ALA A 97 -4.78 -18.51 3.80
C ALA A 97 -4.78 -17.01 4.15
N ARG A 98 -5.62 -16.21 3.48
CA ARG A 98 -5.78 -14.79 3.78
C ARG A 98 -6.31 -14.56 5.19
N GLU A 99 -7.30 -15.33 5.62
CA GLU A 99 -7.81 -15.26 6.99
C GLU A 99 -6.71 -15.60 8.01
N ALA A 100 -5.90 -16.61 7.74
CA ALA A 100 -4.76 -16.94 8.60
C ALA A 100 -3.74 -15.80 8.71
N PHE A 101 -3.51 -15.02 7.63
CA PHE A 101 -2.68 -13.81 7.70
C PHE A 101 -3.33 -12.73 8.57
N VAL A 102 -4.65 -12.53 8.46
CA VAL A 102 -5.40 -11.57 9.29
C VAL A 102 -5.30 -11.96 10.77
N GLU A 103 -5.67 -13.19 11.13
CA GLU A 103 -5.58 -13.69 12.50
C GLU A 103 -4.16 -13.56 13.09
N ALA A 104 -3.14 -13.91 12.30
CA ALA A 104 -1.74 -13.82 12.72
C ALA A 104 -1.24 -12.38 12.93
N SER A 105 -1.91 -11.39 12.34
CA SER A 105 -1.55 -9.96 12.48
C SER A 105 -2.20 -9.28 13.70
N LEU A 106 -3.32 -9.81 14.21
CA LEU A 106 -4.03 -9.21 15.35
C LEU A 106 -3.15 -8.99 16.60
N PRO A 107 -2.22 -9.89 16.98
CA PRO A 107 -1.33 -9.64 18.11
C PRO A 107 -0.43 -8.41 17.92
N VAL A 108 -0.04 -8.10 16.68
CA VAL A 108 0.73 -6.89 16.36
C VAL A 108 -0.15 -5.66 16.56
N HIS A 109 -1.42 -5.70 16.15
CA HIS A 109 -2.32 -4.57 16.38
C HIS A 109 -2.48 -4.27 17.87
N ALA A 110 -2.63 -5.31 18.70
CA ALA A 110 -2.69 -5.20 20.16
C ALA A 110 -1.41 -4.58 20.76
N GLU A 111 -0.23 -5.01 20.30
CA GLU A 111 1.06 -4.48 20.76
C GLU A 111 1.21 -2.96 20.48
N TYR A 112 0.60 -2.47 19.40
CA TYR A 112 0.71 -1.06 18.98
C TYR A 112 -0.50 -0.20 19.34
N GLU A 113 -1.46 -0.71 20.14
CA GLU A 113 -2.65 0.03 20.56
C GLU A 113 -2.31 1.36 21.24
N ASP A 114 -1.29 1.41 22.10
CA ASP A 114 -0.89 2.64 22.79
C ASP A 114 -0.28 3.70 21.86
N VAL A 115 0.21 3.29 20.69
CA VAL A 115 0.84 4.18 19.69
C VAL A 115 -0.18 4.64 18.65
N VAL A 116 -0.96 3.72 18.10
CA VAL A 116 -1.97 3.99 17.07
C VAL A 116 -3.27 4.54 17.68
N THR A 117 -3.53 4.23 18.96
CA THR A 117 -4.78 4.39 19.70
C THR A 117 -5.85 3.37 19.31
N THR A 118 -6.52 2.81 20.32
CA THR A 118 -7.67 1.91 20.15
C THR A 118 -8.77 2.53 19.29
N ASP A 119 -9.06 3.82 19.49
CA ASP A 119 -10.07 4.56 18.71
C ASP A 119 -9.77 4.59 17.22
N LEU A 120 -8.49 4.72 16.82
CA LEU A 120 -8.11 4.74 15.41
C LEU A 120 -8.13 3.33 14.81
N LEU A 121 -7.70 2.32 15.55
CA LEU A 121 -7.78 0.91 15.12
C LEU A 121 -9.22 0.49 14.87
N HIS A 122 -10.13 0.78 15.81
CA HIS A 122 -11.55 0.43 15.66
C HIS A 122 -12.20 1.12 14.45
N LYS A 123 -11.85 2.38 14.16
CA LYS A 123 -12.34 3.06 12.93
C LYS A 123 -11.92 2.34 11.65
N VAL A 124 -10.72 1.75 11.63
CA VAL A 124 -10.27 0.96 10.47
C VAL A 124 -11.05 -0.34 10.41
N TYR A 125 -11.17 -1.05 11.53
CA TYR A 125 -11.90 -2.32 11.62
C TYR A 125 -13.37 -2.21 11.23
N ASP A 126 -14.07 -1.16 11.66
CA ASP A 126 -15.45 -0.87 11.25
C ASP A 126 -15.59 -0.74 9.73
N VAL A 127 -14.58 -0.17 9.06
CA VAL A 127 -14.58 0.02 7.60
C VAL A 127 -14.26 -1.29 6.86
N VAL A 128 -13.37 -2.11 7.40
CA VAL A 128 -12.90 -3.34 6.72
C VAL A 128 -13.63 -4.61 7.17
N GLY A 129 -14.50 -4.54 8.18
CA GLY A 129 -15.32 -5.64 8.67
C GLY A 129 -14.55 -6.66 9.52
N ILE A 130 -13.56 -6.22 10.31
CA ILE A 130 -12.87 -7.07 11.28
C ILE A 130 -13.55 -6.90 12.65
N ASP A 131 -14.00 -8.00 13.26
CA ASP A 131 -14.50 -7.97 14.64
C ASP A 131 -13.29 -8.07 15.59
N TYR A 132 -13.02 -6.98 16.34
CA TYR A 132 -11.95 -6.88 17.34
C TYR A 132 -12.51 -6.44 18.68
#